data_AF-A0A3M1WX69-F1
#
_entry.id   AF-A0A3M1WX69-F1
#
_cell.length_a   1.000
_cell.length_b   1.000
_cell.length_c   1.000
_cell.angle_alpha   90.00
_cell.angle_beta   90.00
_cell.angle_gamma   90.00
#
_symmetry.space_group_name_H-M   'P 1'
#
loop_
_entity.id
_entity.type
_entity.pdbx_description
1 polymer ?
#
loop_
_entity_poly.entity_id
_entity_poly.type
_entity_poly.pdbx_seq_one_letter_code
_entity_poly.pdbx_strand_id
1 'polypeptide(L)'
;MGDDDGHRRWLQLVRCAGFRYEEVLETPIALPNTGLIRLRLQWERDQLTFAYRTEASPGWLPAGGPQAAHILSDDFVRDGSDRYRPAFAGAMVGVACQDLTGLGWSADIRRLVYRGR
;
A
#
# COMPACT_ATOMS: atom_id res chain seq x y z
N MET A 1 -25.66 -22.96 -8.71
CA MET A 1 -24.87 -23.32 -9.90
C MET A 1 -23.86 -22.19 -10.09
N GLY A 2 -22.62 -22.44 -9.66
CA GLY A 2 -21.41 -21.68 -9.97
C GLY A 2 -21.22 -20.32 -9.31
N ASP A 3 -20.80 -20.27 -8.04
CA ASP A 3 -20.08 -19.09 -7.50
C ASP A 3 -19.21 -19.49 -6.30
N ASP A 4 -18.23 -20.39 -6.49
CA ASP A 4 -17.23 -20.67 -5.45
C ASP A 4 -15.91 -21.23 -6.00
N ASP A 5 -15.45 -20.74 -7.15
CA ASP A 5 -14.05 -20.91 -7.56
C ASP A 5 -13.17 -19.90 -6.80
N GLY A 6 -13.10 -20.09 -5.47
CA GLY A 6 -11.87 -20.08 -4.67
C GLY A 6 -10.93 -18.87 -4.66
N HIS A 7 -11.30 -17.70 -5.18
CA HIS A 7 -10.41 -16.54 -5.14
C HIS A 7 -10.33 -15.95 -3.73
N ARG A 8 -9.32 -16.40 -2.97
CA ARG A 8 -8.97 -15.84 -1.67
C ARG A 8 -8.38 -14.44 -1.84
N ARG A 9 -8.89 -13.49 -1.07
CA ARG A 9 -8.39 -12.11 -1.02
C ARG A 9 -7.40 -11.95 0.11
N TRP A 10 -6.31 -11.23 -0.16
CA TRP A 10 -5.25 -10.97 0.81
C TRP A 10 -4.90 -9.49 0.81
N LEU A 11 -4.47 -8.99 1.98
CA LEU A 11 -3.83 -7.70 2.12
C LEU A 11 -2.34 -7.91 2.39
N GLN A 12 -1.50 -7.29 1.56
CA GLN A 12 -0.05 -7.25 1.71
C GLN A 12 0.40 -5.78 1.79
N LEU A 13 1.50 -5.52 2.50
CA LEU A 13 2.22 -4.26 2.49
C LEU A 13 3.52 -4.45 1.71
N VAL A 14 3.68 -3.72 0.63
CA VAL A 14 4.87 -3.78 -0.23
C VAL A 14 5.67 -2.50 -0.07
N ARG A 15 6.99 -2.65 0.04
CA ARG A 15 7.95 -1.54 0.12
C ARG A 15 8.97 -1.67 -1.01
N CYS A 16 9.31 -0.53 -1.62
CA CYS A 16 10.45 -0.43 -2.53
C CYS A 16 11.37 0.69 -2.07
N ALA A 17 12.61 0.36 -1.72
CA ALA A 17 13.62 1.32 -1.26
C ALA A 17 14.91 1.13 -2.05
N GLY A 18 15.29 2.12 -2.87
CA GLY A 18 16.51 2.04 -3.67
C GLY A 18 16.52 0.84 -4.62
N PHE A 19 15.39 0.55 -5.28
CA PHE A 19 15.14 -0.62 -6.13
C PHE A 19 15.11 -1.99 -5.42
N ARG A 20 15.19 -2.03 -4.09
CA ARG A 20 14.94 -3.26 -3.34
C ARG A 20 13.46 -3.39 -3.02
N TYR A 21 12.83 -4.41 -3.60
CA TYR A 21 11.46 -4.81 -3.33
C TYR A 21 11.40 -5.70 -2.09
N GLU A 22 10.38 -5.49 -1.26
CA GLU A 22 10.12 -6.27 -0.07
C GLU A 22 8.63 -6.37 0.22
N GLU A 23 8.19 -7.58 0.57
CA GLU A 23 6.90 -7.84 1.19
C GLU A 23 7.06 -7.73 2.71
N VAL A 24 6.46 -6.70 3.29
CA VAL A 24 6.67 -6.33 4.69
C VAL A 24 5.91 -7.26 5.64
N LEU A 25 4.76 -7.79 5.23
CA LEU A 25 4.05 -8.79 6.03
C LEU A 25 4.57 -10.18 5.66
N GLU A 26 5.21 -10.84 6.62
CA GLU A 26 5.65 -12.23 6.48
C GLU A 26 4.47 -13.16 6.15
N THR A 27 3.32 -12.90 6.77
CA THR A 27 2.05 -13.57 6.43
C THR A 27 1.05 -12.52 5.95
N PRO A 28 0.60 -12.59 4.69
CA PRO A 28 -0.47 -11.74 4.18
C PRO A 28 -1.74 -11.89 5.02
N ILE A 29 -2.44 -10.79 5.22
CA ILE A 29 -3.66 -10.76 6.02
C ILE A 29 -4.82 -11.30 5.16
N ALA A 30 -5.48 -12.36 5.60
CA ALA A 30 -6.68 -12.87 4.95
C ALA A 30 -7.81 -11.83 5.03
N LEU A 31 -8.43 -11.55 3.88
CA LEU A 31 -9.60 -10.67 3.78
C LEU A 31 -10.86 -11.50 3.49
N PRO A 32 -12.05 -10.99 3.86
CA PRO A 32 -13.30 -11.55 3.36
C PRO A 32 -13.31 -11.56 1.82
N ASN A 33 -13.86 -12.61 1.21
CA ASN A 33 -13.93 -12.75 -0.25
C ASN A 33 -14.79 -11.65 -0.90
N THR A 34 -15.70 -11.04 -0.15
CA THR A 34 -16.59 -9.97 -0.62
C THR A 34 -16.54 -8.74 0.29
N GLY A 35 -17.18 -7.65 -0.14
CA GLY A 35 -17.30 -6.42 0.63
C GLY A 35 -16.11 -5.46 0.47
N LEU A 36 -16.34 -4.23 0.91
CA LEU A 36 -15.37 -3.15 0.81
C LEU A 36 -14.26 -3.30 1.85
N ILE A 37 -13.05 -3.00 1.40
CA ILE A 37 -11.91 -2.73 2.28
C ILE A 37 -11.69 -1.24 2.36
N ARG A 38 -11.29 -0.76 3.53
CA ARG A 38 -10.83 0.61 3.71
C ARG A 38 -9.39 0.57 4.16
N LEU A 39 -8.56 1.37 3.50
CA LEU A 39 -7.14 1.50 3.78
C LEU A 39 -6.88 2.87 4.39
N ARG A 40 -5.89 2.96 5.28
CA ARG A 40 -5.45 4.21 5.89
C ARG A 40 -3.94 4.20 6.02
N LEU A 41 -3.34 5.31 5.61
CA LEU A 41 -1.98 5.70 5.90
C LEU A 41 -2.01 6.88 6.88
N GLN A 42 -1.17 6.83 7.91
CA GLN A 42 -0.86 8.00 8.74
C GLN A 42 0.62 8.33 8.57
N TRP A 43 0.91 9.59 8.26
CA TRP A 43 2.26 10.10 8.13
C TRP A 43 2.52 11.03 9.30
N GLU A 44 3.43 10.64 10.19
CA GLU A 44 3.85 11.44 11.34
C GLU A 44 5.37 11.58 11.32
N ARG A 45 5.86 12.76 10.94
CA ARG A 45 7.29 13.09 10.82
C ARG A 45 8.03 12.11 9.90
N ASP A 46 8.84 11.23 10.47
CA ASP A 46 9.69 10.25 9.83
C ASP A 46 9.05 8.85 9.73
N GLN A 47 7.80 8.69 10.17
CA GLN A 47 7.11 7.41 10.21
C GLN A 47 5.81 7.39 9.40
N LEU A 48 5.61 6.26 8.72
CA LEU A 48 4.38 5.88 8.03
C LEU A 48 3.76 4.68 8.76
N THR A 49 2.51 4.78 9.19
CA THR A 49 1.77 3.64 9.75
C THR A 49 0.56 3.33 8.88
N PHE A 50 0.34 2.04 8.63
CA PHE A 50 -0.71 1.55 7.76
C PHE A 50 -1.76 0.80 8.59
N ALA A 51 -3.02 1.00 8.24
CA ALA A 51 -4.15 0.35 8.89
C ALA A 51 -5.23 0.01 7.86
N TYR A 52 -6.03 -0.99 8.16
CA TYR A 52 -7.15 -1.41 7.33
C TYR A 52 -8.39 -1.68 8.19
N ARG A 53 -9.55 -1.73 7.55
CA ARG A 53 -10.77 -2.25 8.15
C ARG A 53 -11.67 -2.84 7.09
N THR A 54 -12.50 -3.79 7.50
CA THR A 54 -13.48 -4.48 6.65
C THR A 54 -14.89 -4.12 7.11
N GLU A 55 -15.91 -4.57 6.39
CA GLU A 55 -17.30 -4.41 6.83
C GLU A 55 -17.61 -5.27 8.06
N ALA A 56 -16.93 -6.40 8.23
CA ALA A 56 -17.08 -7.30 9.38
C ALA A 56 -16.42 -6.77 10.66
N SER A 57 -15.42 -5.89 10.56
CA SER A 57 -14.73 -5.28 11.70
C SER A 57 -14.64 -3.78 11.54
N PRO A 58 -15.48 -2.99 12.24
CA PRO A 58 -15.55 -1.54 12.04
C PRO A 58 -14.33 -0.78 12.58
N GLY A 59 -13.54 -1.40 13.46
CA GLY A 59 -12.31 -0.86 14.03
C GLY A 59 -11.14 -0.91 13.04
N TRP A 60 -10.22 0.05 13.16
CA TRP A 60 -8.98 0.03 12.39
C TRP A 60 -8.01 -1.00 12.98
N LEU A 61 -7.59 -1.94 12.15
CA LEU A 61 -6.58 -2.93 12.46
C LEU A 61 -5.24 -2.50 11.83
N PRO A 62 -4.11 -2.68 12.52
CA PRO A 62 -2.80 -2.36 11.94
C PRO A 62 -2.48 -3.29 10.76
N ALA A 63 -1.78 -2.76 9.76
CA ALA A 63 -1.24 -3.51 8.63
C ALA A 63 0.29 -3.38 8.64
N GLY A 64 0.95 -4.22 9.44
CA GLY A 64 2.40 -4.17 9.65
C GLY A 64 2.83 -3.12 10.68
N GLY A 65 4.15 -2.97 10.84
CA GLY A 65 4.77 -1.99 11.73
C GLY A 65 5.04 -0.64 11.06
N PRO A 66 5.49 0.38 11.82
CA PRO A 66 5.92 1.66 11.27
C PRO A 66 6.98 1.52 10.18
N GLN A 67 6.83 2.25 9.08
CA GLN A 67 7.78 2.30 7.98
C GLN A 67 8.50 3.65 7.97
N ALA A 68 9.76 3.65 7.55
CA ALA A 68 10.56 4.86 7.45
C ALA A 68 10.10 5.74 6.29
N ALA A 69 9.67 6.98 6.57
CA ALA A 69 9.18 7.92 5.56
C ALA A 69 10.31 8.52 4.70
N HIS A 70 11.53 8.60 5.24
CA HIS A 70 12.67 9.21 4.54
C HIS A 70 13.04 8.50 3.23
N ILE A 71 12.64 7.23 3.06
CA ILE A 71 12.91 6.49 1.82
C ILE A 71 12.21 7.09 0.59
N LEU A 72 11.24 7.98 0.81
CA LEU A 72 10.46 8.66 -0.22
C LEU A 72 10.98 10.09 -0.50
N SER A 73 12.11 10.50 0.08
CA SER A 73 12.68 11.84 -0.12
C SER A 73 13.61 11.90 -1.32
N ASP A 74 13.79 13.10 -1.85
CA ASP A 74 14.74 13.35 -2.93
C ASP A 74 16.19 13.00 -2.53
N ASP A 75 16.58 13.28 -1.29
CA ASP A 75 17.92 12.93 -0.77
C ASP A 75 18.17 11.42 -0.77
N PHE A 76 17.19 10.63 -0.32
CA PHE A 76 17.34 9.16 -0.31
C PHE A 76 17.43 8.59 -1.73
N VAL A 77 16.64 9.12 -2.67
CA VAL A 77 16.65 8.66 -4.07
C VAL A 77 17.94 9.06 -4.78
N ARG A 78 18.44 10.29 -4.55
CA ARG A 78 19.66 10.83 -5.14
C ARG A 78 20.89 10.03 -4.73
N ASP A 79 21.04 9.78 -3.43
CA ASP A 79 22.28 9.25 -2.84
C ASP A 79 22.31 7.71 -2.76
N GLY A 80 21.27 7.04 -3.24
CA GLY A 80 21.11 5.58 -3.16
C GLY A 80 21.90 4.75 -4.16
N SER A 81 22.78 5.34 -4.99
CA SER A 81 23.65 4.59 -5.93
C SER A 81 24.90 5.35 -6.37
N ASP A 82 25.87 4.65 -6.94
CA ASP A 82 27.12 5.21 -7.49
C ASP A 82 26.93 6.18 -8.67
N ARG A 83 25.69 6.30 -9.18
CA ARG A 83 25.33 7.26 -10.23
C ARG A 83 24.34 8.26 -9.68
N TYR A 84 24.57 9.54 -9.97
CA TYR A 84 23.63 10.61 -9.68
C TYR A 84 22.26 10.29 -10.30
N ARG A 85 21.21 10.41 -9.49
CA ARG A 85 19.82 10.26 -9.93
C ARG A 85 19.07 11.56 -9.68
N PRO A 86 18.51 12.20 -10.72
CA PRO A 86 17.68 13.37 -10.53
C PRO A 86 16.42 12.98 -9.75
N ALA A 87 16.21 13.65 -8.61
CA ALA A 87 15.04 13.48 -7.75
C ALA A 87 14.49 14.88 -7.43
N PHE A 88 13.38 15.23 -8.08
CA PHE A 88 12.82 16.60 -8.07
C PHE A 88 11.29 16.61 -7.93
N ALA A 89 10.67 15.45 -7.66
CA ALA A 89 9.22 15.31 -7.66
C ALA A 89 8.62 15.45 -6.25
N GLY A 90 9.24 14.79 -5.27
CA GLY A 90 8.68 14.63 -3.93
C GLY A 90 7.69 13.47 -3.79
N ALA A 91 7.29 13.21 -2.55
CA ALA A 91 6.41 12.10 -2.20
C ALA A 91 4.95 12.37 -2.59
N MET A 92 4.27 11.33 -3.08
CA MET A 92 2.85 11.36 -3.45
C MET A 92 2.07 10.29 -2.71
N VAL A 93 0.78 10.55 -2.49
CA VAL A 93 -0.18 9.55 -2.01
C VAL A 93 -1.30 9.42 -3.04
N GLY A 94 -1.66 8.18 -3.36
CA GLY A 94 -2.64 7.89 -4.38
C GLY A 94 -3.16 6.47 -4.27
N VAL A 95 -3.97 6.11 -5.26
CA VAL A 95 -4.55 4.78 -5.44
C VAL A 95 -4.18 4.28 -6.83
N ALA A 96 -3.85 3.02 -6.93
CA ALA A 96 -3.48 2.38 -8.19
C ALA A 96 -4.08 0.98 -8.24
N CYS A 97 -4.32 0.50 -9.46
CA CYS A 97 -4.69 -0.88 -9.76
C CYS A 97 -3.71 -1.38 -10.81
N GLN A 98 -3.06 -2.51 -10.54
CA GLN A 98 -2.18 -3.18 -11.48
C GLN A 98 -2.73 -4.58 -11.73
N ASP A 99 -2.98 -4.89 -13.00
CA ASP A 99 -3.31 -6.23 -13.46
C ASP A 99 -2.15 -6.77 -14.29
N LEU A 100 -1.41 -7.72 -13.73
CA LEU A 100 -0.27 -8.35 -14.40
C LEU A 100 -0.69 -9.53 -15.29
N THR A 101 -1.95 -9.96 -15.24
CA THR A 101 -2.49 -11.03 -16.09
C THR A 101 -2.90 -10.52 -17.48
N GLY A 102 -3.16 -9.21 -17.61
CA GLY A 102 -3.65 -8.59 -18.84
C GLY A 102 -5.13 -8.85 -19.14
N LEU A 103 -5.88 -9.39 -18.18
CA LEU A 103 -7.31 -9.72 -18.32
C LEU A 103 -8.23 -8.51 -18.17
N GLY A 104 -7.68 -7.35 -17.81
CA GLY A 104 -8.45 -6.11 -17.65
C GLY A 104 -9.18 -6.05 -16.32
N TRP A 105 -8.63 -6.67 -15.28
CA TRP A 105 -9.18 -6.55 -13.93
C TRP A 105 -9.18 -5.08 -13.49
N SER A 106 -10.27 -4.66 -12.87
CA SER A 106 -10.47 -3.28 -12.41
C SER A 106 -10.68 -3.23 -10.90
N ALA A 107 -10.39 -2.07 -10.31
CA ALA A 107 -10.65 -1.79 -8.91
C ALA A 107 -11.55 -0.56 -8.77
N ASP A 108 -12.73 -0.75 -8.15
CA ASP A 108 -13.66 0.33 -7.88
C ASP A 108 -13.24 1.12 -6.63
N ILE A 109 -12.63 2.29 -6.83
CA ILE A 109 -12.23 3.17 -5.74
C ILE A 109 -13.37 4.15 -5.44
N ARG A 110 -14.06 3.93 -4.32
CA ARG A 110 -15.23 4.76 -3.94
C ARG A 110 -14.87 6.16 -3.45
N ARG A 111 -13.75 6.30 -2.74
CA ARG A 111 -13.35 7.58 -2.13
C ARG A 111 -11.88 7.55 -1.73
N LEU A 112 -11.17 8.64 -2.01
CA LEU A 112 -9.88 8.98 -1.42
C LEU A 112 -10.07 10.20 -0.51
N VAL A 113 -9.58 10.11 0.73
CA VAL A 113 -9.64 11.23 1.69
C VAL A 113 -8.23 11.57 2.11
N TYR A 114 -7.81 12.80 1.79
CA TYR A 114 -6.57 13.38 2.29
C TYR A 114 -6.91 14.39 3.39
N ARG A 115 -6.17 14.35 4.49
CA ARG A 115 -6.26 15.32 5.59
C ARG A 115 -4.85 15.77 5.91
N GLY A 116 -4.50 16.96 5.44
CA GLY A 116 -3.30 17.65 5.89
C GLY A 116 -3.46 18.09 7.36
N ARG A 117 -2.32 18.36 8.01
CA ARG A 117 -2.29 19.14 9.24
C ARG A 117 -2.04 20.60 8.90
#